data_AF-A0A0J9RY13-F1
#
_entry.id   AF-A0A0J9RY13-F1
#
_cell.length_a   1.000
_cell.length_b   1.000
_cell.length_c   1.000
_cell.angle_alpha   90.00
_cell.angle_beta   90.00
_cell.angle_gamma   90.00
#
_symmetry.space_group_name_H-M   'P 1'
#
loop_
_entity.id
_entity.type
_entity.pdbx_description
1 polymer ?
#
loop_
_entity_poly.entity_id
_entity_poly.type
_entity_poly.pdbx_seq_one_letter_code
_entity_poly.pdbx_strand_id
1 'polypeptide(L)'
;MNVEREYSVVGTWEHTNETLAVLEAYVPRYFADASKMYYSGLHADKQNVNPMKPHISQDILDMVRRNFTREIEFYQFCRQRLHKQYLAIKLNDLKRVDKSLAMLSEAKEMVINN
;
A
#
# COMPACT_ATOMS: atom_id res chain seq x y z
N MET A 1 -10.15 11.24 8.99
CA MET A 1 -10.58 9.89 9.43
C MET A 1 -9.53 9.32 10.39
N ASN A 2 -9.87 8.57 11.44
CA ASN A 2 -8.88 8.12 12.45
C ASN A 2 -7.68 7.39 11.84
N VAL A 3 -7.88 6.66 10.73
CA VAL A 3 -6.83 5.99 9.97
C VAL A 3 -5.68 6.91 9.57
N GLU A 4 -5.95 8.14 9.15
CA GLU A 4 -4.88 9.07 8.72
C GLU A 4 -4.08 9.62 9.88
N ARG A 5 -4.75 9.88 11.02
CA ARG A 5 -4.15 10.56 12.16
C ARG A 5 -3.39 9.61 13.07
N GLU A 6 -3.97 8.44 13.32
CA GLU A 6 -3.52 7.55 14.40
C GLU A 6 -2.68 6.37 13.88
N TYR A 7 -2.73 6.05 12.58
CA TYR A 7 -2.01 4.91 12.01
C TYR A 7 -0.96 5.38 11.01
N SER A 8 0.31 5.06 11.25
CA SER A 8 1.42 5.44 10.35
C SER A 8 1.32 4.76 8.98
N VAL A 9 0.98 3.48 8.95
CA VAL A 9 0.82 2.66 7.74
C VAL A 9 -0.42 1.79 7.89
N VAL A 10 -1.21 1.67 6.83
CA VAL A 10 -2.32 0.70 6.73
C VAL A 10 -2.14 -0.09 5.45
N GLY A 11 -1.83 -1.38 5.60
CA GLY A 11 -1.60 -2.30 4.50
C GLY A 11 -2.86 -2.97 3.98
N THR A 12 -2.72 -3.67 2.85
CA THR A 12 -3.77 -4.56 2.32
C THR A 12 -3.19 -5.92 1.98
N TRP A 13 -4.00 -6.97 2.11
CA TRP A 13 -3.58 -8.34 1.82
C TRP A 13 -3.27 -8.53 0.33
N GLU A 14 -4.06 -7.91 -0.54
CA GLU A 14 -3.90 -8.05 -1.99
C GLU A 14 -2.62 -7.39 -2.50
N HIS A 15 -2.12 -6.36 -1.81
CA HIS A 15 -0.92 -5.60 -2.19
C HIS A 15 0.16 -5.79 -1.13
N THR A 16 0.53 -7.05 -0.88
CA THR A 16 1.53 -7.42 0.15
C THR A 16 2.89 -6.77 -0.13
N ASN A 17 3.31 -6.70 -1.40
CA ASN A 17 4.58 -6.04 -1.78
C ASN A 17 4.64 -4.57 -1.41
N GLU A 18 3.59 -3.82 -1.75
CA GLU A 18 3.50 -2.40 -1.41
C GLU A 18 3.45 -2.21 0.10
N THR A 19 2.68 -3.07 0.80
CA THR A 19 2.57 -3.05 2.26
C THR A 19 3.92 -3.26 2.93
N LEU A 20 4.69 -4.29 2.54
CA LEU A 20 5.99 -4.59 3.12
C LEU A 20 7.00 -3.46 2.85
N ALA A 21 7.04 -2.93 1.62
CA ALA A 21 7.92 -1.82 1.27
C ALA A 21 7.61 -0.53 2.06
N VAL A 22 6.32 -0.22 2.25
CA VAL A 22 5.92 0.96 3.03
C VAL A 22 6.22 0.77 4.52
N LEU A 23 6.00 -0.44 5.07
CA LEU A 23 6.35 -0.76 6.47
C LEU A 23 7.86 -0.66 6.72
N GLU A 24 8.68 -1.20 5.81
CA GLU A 24 10.14 -1.08 5.85
C GLU A 24 10.61 0.37 5.91
N ALA A 25 10.01 1.25 5.09
CA ALA A 25 10.40 2.65 5.00
C ALA A 25 9.94 3.48 6.21
N TYR A 26 8.71 3.26 6.69
CA TYR A 26 8.11 4.09 7.75
C TYR A 26 8.45 3.60 9.16
N VAL A 27 8.65 2.29 9.35
CA VAL A 27 8.91 1.68 10.65
C VAL A 27 10.11 0.71 10.58
N PRO A 28 11.29 1.19 10.16
CA PRO A 28 12.44 0.33 9.86
C PRO A 28 12.97 -0.43 11.07
N ARG A 29 12.81 0.11 12.30
CA ARG A 29 13.29 -0.54 13.52
C ARG A 29 12.72 -1.96 13.71
N TYR A 30 11.50 -2.20 13.24
CA TYR A 30 10.82 -3.49 13.39
C TYR A 30 10.71 -4.25 12.06
N PHE A 31 10.65 -3.54 10.94
CA PHE A 31 10.33 -4.14 9.65
C PHE A 31 11.50 -4.15 8.66
N ALA A 32 12.71 -3.76 9.06
CA ALA A 32 13.89 -3.89 8.19
C ALA A 32 14.03 -5.31 7.63
N ASP A 33 14.25 -5.42 6.33
CA ASP A 33 14.36 -6.69 5.57
C ASP A 33 13.13 -7.62 5.65
N ALA A 34 11.95 -7.11 6.04
CA ALA A 34 10.73 -7.90 6.12
C ALA A 34 10.32 -8.50 4.76
N SER A 35 10.48 -7.75 3.67
CA SER A 35 10.24 -8.21 2.29
C SER A 35 11.15 -9.37 1.92
N LYS A 36 12.44 -9.28 2.27
CA LYS A 36 13.42 -10.34 2.05
C LYS A 36 13.06 -11.59 2.85
N MET A 37 12.72 -11.47 4.13
CA MET A 37 12.29 -12.60 4.96
C MET A 37 10.99 -13.22 4.46
N TYR A 38 10.03 -12.40 4.02
CA TYR A 38 8.78 -12.87 3.45
C TYR A 38 9.03 -13.78 2.24
N TYR A 39 9.87 -13.32 1.31
CA TYR A 39 10.21 -14.06 0.10
C TYR A 39 11.27 -15.15 0.27
N SER A 40 12.01 -15.20 1.38
CA SER A 40 12.98 -16.26 1.64
C SER A 40 12.37 -17.58 2.12
N GLY A 41 11.05 -17.62 2.39
CA GLY A 41 10.34 -18.86 2.70
C GLY A 41 9.02 -18.69 3.43
N LEU A 42 8.81 -17.57 4.14
CA LEU A 42 7.58 -17.34 4.90
C LEU A 42 6.31 -17.31 4.02
N HIS A 43 6.42 -16.82 2.79
CA HIS A 43 5.29 -16.79 1.84
C HIS A 43 4.89 -18.17 1.28
N ALA A 44 5.74 -19.19 1.42
CA ALA A 44 5.50 -20.50 0.83
C ALA A 44 4.37 -21.25 1.54
N ASP A 45 4.24 -21.03 2.85
CA ASP A 45 3.16 -21.59 3.63
C ASP A 45 1.89 -20.75 3.42
N LYS A 46 1.00 -21.23 2.54
CA LYS A 46 -0.34 -20.65 2.39
C LYS A 46 -1.15 -20.92 3.65
N GLN A 47 -1.02 -20.05 4.64
CA GLN A 47 -1.74 -20.16 5.93
C GLN A 47 -3.24 -19.81 5.79
N ASN A 48 -3.61 -18.96 4.83
CA ASN A 48 -4.99 -18.48 4.65
C ASN A 48 -5.68 -19.15 3.45
N VAL A 49 -5.73 -20.48 3.44
CA VAL A 49 -6.53 -21.25 2.47
C VAL A 49 -7.89 -21.58 3.08
N ASN A 50 -8.95 -21.22 2.36
CA ASN A 50 -10.28 -21.75 2.61
C ASN A 50 -10.55 -22.87 1.60
N PRO A 51 -10.34 -24.15 1.96
CA PRO A 51 -10.51 -25.28 1.04
C PRO A 51 -11.97 -25.46 0.59
N MET A 52 -12.94 -24.96 1.35
CA MET A 52 -14.37 -25.12 1.07
C MET A 52 -15.03 -23.76 0.78
N LYS A 53 -14.37 -22.93 -0.03
CA LYS A 53 -14.93 -21.64 -0.44
C LYS A 53 -16.14 -21.87 -1.36
N PRO A 54 -17.37 -21.51 -0.96
CA PRO A 54 -18.55 -21.71 -1.79
C PRO A 54 -18.54 -20.76 -2.99
N HIS A 55 -19.14 -21.20 -4.10
CA HIS A 55 -19.43 -20.32 -5.23
C HIS A 55 -20.67 -19.49 -4.88
N ILE A 56 -20.51 -18.17 -4.85
CA ILE A 56 -21.58 -17.22 -4.52
C ILE A 56 -22.10 -16.64 -5.84
N SER A 57 -23.42 -16.59 -6.02
CA SER A 57 -24.01 -16.00 -7.23
C SER A 57 -23.71 -14.50 -7.33
N GLN A 58 -23.61 -14.02 -8.56
CA GLN A 58 -23.26 -12.63 -8.83
C GLN A 58 -24.32 -11.65 -8.30
N ASP A 59 -25.61 -12.02 -8.35
CA ASP A 59 -26.71 -11.21 -7.82
C ASP A 59 -26.60 -10.98 -6.31
N ILE A 60 -26.18 -12.00 -5.55
CA ILE A 60 -25.96 -11.88 -4.11
C ILE A 60 -24.76 -10.98 -3.85
N LEU A 61 -23.67 -11.12 -4.61
CA LEU A 61 -22.49 -10.26 -4.49
C LEU A 61 -22.85 -8.79 -4.78
N ASP A 62 -23.67 -8.53 -5.77
CA ASP A 62 -24.06 -7.16 -6.14
C ASP A 62 -25.04 -6.56 -5.14
N MET A 63 -25.95 -7.36 -4.58
CA MET A 63 -26.78 -6.94 -3.45
C MET A 63 -25.90 -6.55 -2.25
N VAL A 64 -24.92 -7.38 -1.88
CA VAL A 64 -24.00 -7.10 -0.77
C VAL A 64 -23.19 -5.83 -1.07
N ARG A 65 -22.62 -5.68 -2.27
CA ARG A 65 -21.86 -4.47 -2.65
C ARG A 65 -22.67 -3.19 -2.52
N ARG A 66 -23.96 -3.22 -2.84
CA ARG A 66 -24.87 -2.06 -2.66
C ARG A 66 -25.10 -1.70 -1.19
N ASN A 67 -25.03 -2.68 -0.29
CA ASN A 67 -25.22 -2.47 1.14
C ASN A 67 -23.92 -2.06 1.86
N PHE A 68 -22.75 -2.48 1.36
CA PHE A 68 -21.43 -2.23 1.95
C PHE A 68 -20.69 -1.04 1.31
N THR A 69 -21.42 0.00 0.89
CA THR A 69 -20.83 1.14 0.16
C THR A 69 -19.75 1.85 0.98
N ARG A 70 -20.00 2.08 2.27
CA ARG A 70 -19.06 2.77 3.16
C ARG A 70 -17.79 1.95 3.42
N GLU A 71 -17.94 0.64 3.57
CA GLU A 71 -16.83 -0.29 3.79
C GLU A 71 -15.96 -0.40 2.53
N ILE A 72 -16.59 -0.43 1.35
CA ILE A 72 -15.88 -0.42 0.07
C ILE A 72 -15.13 0.91 -0.11
N GLU A 73 -15.77 2.04 0.15
CA GLU A 73 -15.13 3.36 0.11
C GLU A 73 -13.96 3.44 1.08
N PHE A 74 -14.12 2.95 2.31
CA PHE A 74 -13.08 2.91 3.32
C PHE A 74 -11.89 2.03 2.89
N TYR A 75 -12.16 0.87 2.29
CA TYR A 75 -11.11 0.00 1.74
C TYR A 75 -10.37 0.69 0.59
N GLN A 76 -11.09 1.30 -0.35
CA GLN A 76 -10.50 2.05 -1.45
C GLN A 76 -9.67 3.23 -0.97
N PHE A 77 -10.13 3.92 0.06
CA PHE A 77 -9.40 4.99 0.72
C PHE A 77 -8.07 4.48 1.30
N CYS A 78 -8.10 3.37 2.05
CA CYS A 78 -6.88 2.78 2.62
C CYS A 78 -5.90 2.34 1.52
N ARG A 79 -6.41 1.73 0.45
CA ARG A 79 -5.60 1.36 -0.73
C ARG A 79 -4.96 2.55 -1.41
N GLN A 80 -5.74 3.61 -1.66
CA GLN A 80 -5.21 4.80 -2.31
C GLN A 80 -4.11 5.44 -1.47
N ARG A 81 -4.31 5.49 -0.14
CA ARG A 81 -3.29 5.98 0.80
C ARG A 81 -2.01 5.14 0.74
N LEU A 82 -2.13 3.81 0.82
CA LEU A 82 -0.99 2.89 0.72
C LEU A 82 -0.21 3.12 -0.57
N HIS A 83 -0.91 3.20 -1.70
CA HIS A 83 -0.28 3.39 -3.00
C HIS A 83 0.43 4.75 -3.10
N LYS A 84 -0.16 5.82 -2.56
CA LYS A 84 0.50 7.14 -2.48
C LYS A 84 1.80 7.08 -1.67
N GLN A 85 1.80 6.40 -0.52
CA GLN A 85 3.02 6.21 0.30
C GLN A 85 4.08 5.42 -0.47
N TYR A 86 3.68 4.33 -1.12
CA TYR A 86 4.59 3.51 -1.93
C TYR A 86 5.23 4.30 -3.08
N LEU A 87 4.42 5.06 -3.84
CA LEU A 87 4.91 5.90 -4.93
C LEU A 87 5.85 6.99 -4.43
N ALA A 88 5.58 7.60 -3.27
CA ALA A 88 6.47 8.61 -2.68
C ALA A 88 7.84 8.02 -2.34
N ILE A 89 7.89 6.81 -1.79
CA ILE A 89 9.15 6.09 -1.52
C ILE A 89 9.91 5.82 -2.83
N LYS A 90 9.23 5.27 -3.85
CA LYS A 90 9.86 4.99 -5.14
C LYS A 90 10.37 6.24 -5.84
N LEU A 91 9.62 7.33 -5.77
CA LEU A 91 10.05 8.62 -6.30
C LEU A 91 11.31 9.11 -5.59
N ASN A 92 11.38 8.99 -4.27
CA ASN A 92 12.58 9.35 -3.50
C ASN A 92 13.78 8.48 -3.88
N ASP A 93 13.60 7.17 -4.02
CA ASP A 93 14.66 6.26 -4.46
C ASP A 93 15.19 6.66 -5.86
N LEU A 94 14.29 6.96 -6.81
CA LEU A 94 14.66 7.42 -8.15
C LEU A 94 15.44 8.73 -8.12
N LYS A 95 15.01 9.71 -7.30
CA LYS A 95 15.74 10.97 -7.13
C LYS A 95 17.15 10.78 -6.54
N ARG A 96 17.35 9.75 -5.71
CA ARG A 96 18.67 9.43 -5.14
C ARG A 96 19.62 8.86 -6.20
N VAL A 97 19.09 8.08 -7.14
CA VAL A 97 19.86 7.46 -8.23
C VAL A 97 20.12 8.46 -9.35
N ASP A 98 19.10 9.24 -9.74
CA ASP A 98 19.18 10.23 -10.81
C ASP A 98 19.09 11.66 -10.27
N LYS A 99 20.26 12.27 -10.09
CA LYS A 99 20.40 13.65 -9.62
C LYS A 99 19.75 14.69 -10.54
N SER A 100 19.53 14.37 -11.83
CA SER A 100 18.88 15.30 -12.75
C SER A 100 17.40 15.50 -12.42
N LEU A 101 16.72 14.44 -11.93
CA LEU A 101 15.33 14.52 -11.47
C LEU A 101 15.18 15.31 -10.16
N ALA A 102 16.19 15.27 -9.28
CA ALA A 102 16.21 16.09 -8.07
C ALA A 102 16.24 17.59 -8.44
N MET A 103 17.17 17.98 -9.32
CA MET A 103 17.32 19.34 -9.83
C MET A 103 16.03 19.84 -10.54
N LEU A 104 15.40 19.00 -11.36
CA LEU A 104 14.13 19.35 -12.02
C LEU A 104 12.98 19.55 -11.02
N SER A 105 12.95 18.76 -9.93
CA SER A 105 11.91 18.92 -8.91
C SER A 105 12.07 20.22 -8.11
N GLU A 106 13.31 20.58 -7.76
CA GLU A 106 13.63 21.84 -7.08
C GLU A 106 13.32 23.04 -7.96
N ALA A 107 13.69 22.99 -9.25
CA ALA A 107 13.35 24.02 -10.22
C ALA A 107 11.84 24.21 -10.39
N LYS A 108 11.07 23.11 -10.39
CA LYS A 108 9.60 23.17 -10.46
C LYS A 108 8.98 23.80 -9.21
N GLU A 109 9.48 23.49 -8.02
CA GLU A 109 9.01 24.10 -6.76
C GLU A 109 9.30 25.61 -6.72
N MET A 110 10.46 26.05 -7.22
CA MET A 110 10.78 27.48 -7.33
C MET A 110 9.84 28.23 -8.28
N VAL A 111 9.39 27.60 -9.37
CA VAL A 111 8.44 28.21 -10.33
C VAL A 111 7.02 28.28 -9.79
N ILE A 112 6.60 27.34 -8.93
CA ILE A 112 5.24 27.32 -8.34
C ILE A 112 5.08 28.35 -7.22
N ASN A 113 6.18 28.66 -6.51
CA ASN A 113 6.19 29.59 -5.37
C ASN A 113 6.45 31.05 -5.75
N ASN A 114 6.48 31.38 -7.05
CA ASN A 114 6.77 32.71 -7.60
C ASN A 114 5.62 33.17 -8.51
#